data_AF-C3XZL2-F1
#
_entry.id   AF-C3XZL2-F1
#
_cell.length_a   1.000
_cell.length_b   1.000
_cell.length_c   1.000
_cell.angle_alpha   90.00
_cell.angle_beta   90.00
_cell.angle_gamma   90.00
#
_symmetry.space_group_name_H-M   'P 1'
#
loop_
_entity.id
_entity.type
_entity.pdbx_description
1 polymer ?
#
loop_
_entity_poly.entity_id
_entity_poly.type
_entity_poly.pdbx_seq_one_letter_code
_entity_poly.pdbx_strand_id
1 'polypeptide(L)'
;MYHHRCPYSVPYRAGFLEKNTCVEEEELEELILEIVYATHRGVAVQRNVTGPPNWSFAPAFFFAGTTITTIGYGHVRPLSDGGKVFCLVYCTIGIPLSLLLFGMLVSRMNTVSYRGLDMLHKRFGGKADPGTMRMVHFVILASVCCTMVIFLPAMIFSLVEVDWHYFDALYYCMISLTTVGLGDYVPGEHIKQKQRDLYKICSTSE
;
A
#
# COMPACT_ATOMS: atom_id res chain seq x y z
N MET A 1 -22.64 -21.42 10.11
CA MET A 1 -22.11 -20.61 9.00
C MET A 1 -22.97 -19.35 8.93
N TYR A 2 -22.59 -18.31 9.66
CA TYR A 2 -23.40 -17.10 9.79
C TYR A 2 -23.08 -16.17 8.61
N HIS A 3 -24.00 -16.03 7.66
CA HIS A 3 -24.01 -14.92 6.74
C HIS A 3 -24.29 -13.64 7.54
N HIS A 4 -23.23 -12.91 7.89
CA HIS A 4 -23.36 -11.52 8.33
C HIS A 4 -23.90 -10.70 7.16
N ARG A 5 -25.23 -10.52 7.11
CA ARG A 5 -25.86 -9.49 6.28
C ARG A 5 -25.39 -8.14 6.81
N CYS A 6 -24.76 -7.33 5.95
CA CYS A 6 -24.44 -5.93 6.26
C CYS A 6 -25.75 -5.22 6.68
N PRO A 7 -25.84 -4.68 7.91
CA PRO A 7 -27.07 -4.06 8.40
C PRO A 7 -27.48 -2.80 7.62
N TYR A 8 -26.57 -2.26 6.80
CA TYR A 8 -26.78 -1.07 6.00
C TYR A 8 -27.24 -1.33 4.55
N SER A 9 -27.08 -2.53 3.97
CA SER A 9 -27.34 -2.70 2.52
C SER A 9 -28.82 -2.90 2.15
N VAL A 10 -29.57 -3.61 3.01
CA VAL A 10 -30.99 -3.92 2.79
C VAL A 10 -31.89 -2.67 2.83
N PRO A 11 -31.69 -1.68 3.74
CA PRO A 11 -32.49 -0.46 3.78
C PRO A 11 -32.35 0.40 2.52
N TYR A 12 -31.15 0.53 1.95
CA TYR A 12 -30.94 1.39 0.76
C TYR A 12 -31.56 0.80 -0.49
N ARG A 13 -31.50 -0.52 -0.68
CA ARG A 13 -32.11 -1.19 -1.84
C ARG A 13 -33.63 -1.02 -1.84
N ALA A 14 -34.27 -1.27 -0.70
CA ALA A 14 -35.71 -1.09 -0.55
C ALA A 14 -36.14 0.37 -0.76
N GLY A 15 -35.43 1.32 -0.14
CA GLY A 15 -35.73 2.75 -0.32
C GLY A 15 -35.50 3.26 -1.75
N PHE A 16 -34.56 2.68 -2.50
CA PHE A 16 -34.35 3.03 -3.90
C PHE A 16 -35.50 2.55 -4.79
N LEU A 17 -35.99 1.32 -4.61
CA LEU A 17 -37.12 0.76 -5.35
C LEU A 17 -38.42 1.50 -5.02
N GLU A 18 -38.63 1.87 -3.75
CA GLU A 18 -39.79 2.67 -3.34
C GLU A 18 -39.79 4.07 -3.98
N LYS A 19 -38.63 4.70 -4.09
CA LYS A 19 -38.47 6.01 -4.74
C LYS A 19 -38.57 5.94 -6.27
N ASN A 20 -38.26 4.79 -6.87
CA ASN A 20 -38.19 4.62 -8.32
C ASN A 20 -39.05 3.42 -8.75
N THR A 21 -40.37 3.62 -8.75
CA THR A 21 -41.35 2.58 -9.09
C THR A 21 -41.28 2.08 -10.53
N CYS A 22 -40.49 2.74 -11.40
CA CYS A 22 -40.25 2.32 -12.78
C CYS A 22 -39.09 1.32 -12.93
N VAL A 23 -38.36 1.03 -11.85
CA VAL A 23 -37.23 0.09 -11.86
C VAL A 23 -37.70 -1.19 -11.18
N GLU A 24 -37.69 -2.29 -11.94
CA GLU A 24 -38.00 -3.60 -11.39
C GLU A 24 -36.84 -4.10 -10.50
N GLU A 25 -37.17 -4.94 -9.52
CA GLU A 25 -36.18 -5.47 -8.58
C GLU A 25 -35.05 -6.26 -9.28
N GLU A 26 -35.41 -7.01 -10.33
CA GLU A 26 -34.47 -7.79 -11.15
C GLU A 26 -33.51 -6.90 -11.95
N GLU A 27 -34.01 -5.81 -12.55
CA GLU A 27 -33.19 -4.86 -13.31
C GLU A 27 -32.16 -4.15 -12.42
N LEU A 28 -32.56 -3.80 -11.19
CA LEU A 28 -31.65 -3.21 -10.21
C LEU A 28 -30.57 -4.21 -9.78
N GLU A 29 -30.93 -5.48 -9.60
CA GLU A 29 -29.97 -6.52 -9.24
C GLU A 29 -28.97 -6.80 -10.36
N GLU A 30 -29.44 -6.88 -11.62
CA GLU A 30 -28.57 -7.03 -12.79
C GLU A 30 -27.58 -5.85 -12.91
N LEU A 31 -28.06 -4.62 -12.74
CA LEU A 31 -27.19 -3.44 -12.74
C LEU A 31 -26.14 -3.49 -11.62
N ILE A 32 -26.54 -3.88 -10.40
CA ILE A 32 -25.60 -4.00 -9.27
C ILE A 32 -24.57 -5.09 -9.55
N LEU A 33 -24.98 -6.24 -10.10
CA LEU A 33 -24.08 -7.32 -10.48
C LEU A 33 -23.07 -6.88 -11.53
N GLU A 34 -23.50 -6.15 -12.56
CA GLU A 34 -22.61 -5.59 -13.58
C GLU A 34 -21.65 -4.54 -13.00
N ILE A 35 -22.12 -3.67 -12.11
CA ILE A 35 -21.26 -2.70 -11.41
C ILE A 35 -20.21 -3.44 -10.57
N VAL A 36 -20.63 -4.44 -9.79
CA VAL A 36 -19.72 -5.25 -8.96
C VAL A 36 -18.71 -5.99 -9.84
N TYR A 37 -19.14 -6.56 -10.96
CA TYR A 37 -18.29 -7.24 -11.92
C TYR A 37 -17.25 -6.30 -12.55
N ALA A 38 -17.67 -5.13 -13.01
CA ALA A 38 -16.79 -4.10 -13.56
C ALA A 38 -15.80 -3.57 -12.52
N THR A 39 -16.26 -3.33 -11.29
CA THR A 39 -15.42 -2.91 -10.15
C THR A 39 -14.41 -3.99 -9.80
N HIS A 40 -14.79 -5.27 -9.85
CA HIS A 40 -13.88 -6.40 -9.64
C HIS A 40 -12.87 -6.57 -10.80
N ARG A 41 -13.09 -5.94 -11.96
CA ARG A 41 -12.08 -5.81 -13.02
C ARG A 41 -11.25 -4.53 -12.90
N GLY A 42 -11.43 -3.77 -11.82
CA GLY A 42 -10.76 -2.50 -11.56
C GLY A 42 -11.34 -1.33 -12.35
N VAL A 43 -12.47 -1.48 -13.05
CA VAL A 43 -13.05 -0.40 -13.84
C VAL A 43 -13.95 0.46 -12.96
N ALA A 44 -13.63 1.75 -12.82
CA ALA A 44 -14.48 2.70 -12.10
C ALA A 44 -15.75 2.99 -12.92
N VAL A 45 -16.93 2.70 -12.35
CA VAL A 45 -18.24 2.81 -13.03
C VAL A 45 -18.88 4.21 -12.86
N GLN A 46 -18.31 5.06 -12.01
CA GLN A 46 -18.85 6.40 -11.75
C GLN A 46 -18.69 7.31 -12.98
N ARG A 47 -19.82 7.71 -13.54
CA ARG A 47 -19.93 8.53 -14.76
C ARG A 47 -19.21 9.87 -14.56
N ASN A 48 -18.35 10.19 -15.52
CA ASN A 48 -17.74 11.51 -15.81
C ASN A 48 -16.26 11.71 -15.45
N VAL A 49 -15.49 10.66 -15.18
CA VAL A 49 -14.03 10.76 -15.23
C VAL A 49 -13.51 9.60 -16.06
N THR A 50 -13.12 9.88 -17.31
CA THR A 50 -12.06 9.09 -17.97
C THR A 50 -10.81 9.27 -17.12
N GLY A 51 -10.75 8.54 -16.01
CA GLY A 51 -9.55 8.46 -15.20
C GLY A 51 -8.42 7.85 -16.05
N PRO A 52 -7.16 8.17 -15.73
CA PRO A 52 -6.04 7.53 -16.40
C PRO A 52 -6.15 6.01 -16.25
N PRO A 53 -5.86 5.23 -17.31
CA PRO A 53 -6.05 3.79 -17.30
C PRO A 53 -5.25 3.13 -16.18
N ASN A 54 -5.80 2.07 -15.59
CA ASN A 54 -5.12 1.29 -14.53
C ASN A 54 -3.79 0.67 -14.97
N TRP A 55 -3.55 0.57 -16.27
CA TRP A 55 -2.33 0.03 -16.87
C TRP A 55 -1.55 1.08 -17.68
N SER A 56 -1.49 2.33 -17.22
CA SER A 56 -0.45 3.26 -17.65
C SER A 56 0.89 2.94 -16.96
N PHE A 57 2.00 3.56 -17.41
CA PHE A 57 3.34 3.26 -16.91
C PHE A 57 3.47 3.36 -15.38
N ALA A 58 2.97 4.43 -14.76
CA ALA A 58 3.14 4.66 -13.32
C ALA A 58 2.39 3.64 -12.44
N PRO A 59 1.08 3.35 -12.65
CA PRO A 59 0.39 2.23 -12.01
C PRO A 59 1.01 0.86 -12.32
N ALA A 60 1.50 0.62 -13.53
CA ALA A 60 2.16 -0.63 -13.88
C ALA A 60 3.51 -0.80 -13.15
N PHE A 61 4.26 0.29 -12.98
CA PHE A 61 5.49 0.33 -12.19
C PHE A 61 5.19 0.08 -10.70
N PHE A 62 4.15 0.72 -10.16
CA PHE A 62 3.66 0.49 -8.80
C PHE A 62 3.25 -0.98 -8.59
N PHE A 63 2.51 -1.56 -9.53
CA PHE A 63 2.16 -2.99 -9.53
C PHE A 63 3.42 -3.88 -9.54
N ALA A 64 4.38 -3.59 -10.41
CA ALA A 64 5.61 -4.35 -10.52
C ALA A 64 6.42 -4.33 -9.20
N GLY A 65 6.63 -3.14 -8.64
CA GLY A 65 7.33 -2.96 -7.35
C GLY A 65 6.63 -3.68 -6.20
N THR A 66 5.34 -3.42 -6.00
CA THR A 66 4.56 -4.04 -4.92
C THR A 66 4.44 -5.56 -5.04
N THR A 67 4.55 -6.10 -6.25
CA THR A 67 4.54 -7.54 -6.50
C THR A 67 5.87 -8.19 -6.07
N ILE A 68 7.02 -7.62 -6.45
CA ILE A 68 8.33 -8.17 -6.10
C ILE A 68 8.73 -7.93 -4.64
N THR A 69 8.16 -6.92 -3.99
CA THR A 69 8.28 -6.69 -2.54
C THR A 69 7.23 -7.46 -1.73
N THR A 70 6.41 -8.28 -2.41
CA THR A 70 5.38 -9.14 -1.82
C THR A 70 4.31 -8.39 -1.01
N ILE A 71 4.08 -7.10 -1.28
CA ILE A 71 3.01 -6.31 -0.66
C ILE A 71 1.66 -6.65 -1.32
N GLY A 72 1.57 -6.55 -2.65
CA GLY A 72 0.44 -7.05 -3.43
C GLY A 72 -0.96 -6.51 -3.08
N TYR A 73 -1.17 -5.18 -3.03
CA TYR A 73 -2.46 -4.55 -2.69
C TYR A 73 -3.71 -5.01 -3.49
N GLY A 74 -3.55 -5.63 -4.66
CA GLY A 74 -4.65 -6.22 -5.42
C GLY A 74 -5.60 -5.27 -6.16
N HIS A 75 -5.51 -3.95 -5.95
CA HIS A 75 -6.29 -2.92 -6.68
C HIS A 75 -6.03 -2.94 -8.20
N VAL A 76 -4.77 -3.16 -8.63
CA VAL A 76 -4.38 -3.45 -10.02
C VAL A 76 -3.84 -4.88 -10.08
N ARG A 77 -4.36 -5.68 -11.01
CA ARG A 77 -4.00 -7.11 -11.15
C ARG A 77 -4.18 -7.62 -12.58
N PRO A 78 -3.39 -8.61 -13.03
CA PRO A 78 -3.52 -9.17 -14.37
C PRO A 78 -4.85 -9.92 -14.51
N LEU A 79 -5.66 -9.51 -15.49
CA LEU A 79 -6.96 -10.14 -15.76
C LEU A 79 -6.85 -11.25 -16.82
N SER A 80 -5.98 -11.07 -17.82
CA SER A 80 -5.76 -12.04 -18.90
C SER A 80 -4.91 -13.21 -18.44
N ASP A 81 -5.13 -14.39 -19.02
CA ASP A 81 -4.35 -15.57 -18.66
C ASP A 81 -2.87 -15.43 -19.03
N GLY A 82 -2.57 -14.77 -20.16
CA GLY A 82 -1.19 -14.42 -20.51
C GLY A 82 -0.54 -13.48 -19.49
N GLY A 83 -1.27 -12.48 -18.98
CA GLY A 83 -0.76 -11.58 -17.94
C GLY A 83 -0.52 -12.30 -16.60
N LYS A 84 -1.36 -13.29 -16.25
CA LYS A 84 -1.16 -14.13 -15.06
C LYS A 84 0.09 -15.00 -15.21
N VAL A 85 0.28 -15.65 -16.35
CA VAL A 85 1.50 -16.46 -16.62
C VAL A 85 2.75 -15.60 -16.57
N PHE A 86 2.72 -14.40 -17.17
CA PHE A 86 3.81 -13.44 -17.06
C PHE A 86 4.11 -13.07 -15.60
N CYS A 87 3.09 -12.78 -14.81
CA CYS A 87 3.22 -12.44 -13.39
C CYS A 87 3.87 -13.59 -12.60
N LEU A 88 3.51 -14.85 -12.86
CA LEU A 88 4.12 -16.02 -12.22
C LEU A 88 5.64 -16.10 -12.47
N VAL A 89 6.06 -15.93 -13.73
CA VAL A 89 7.49 -15.94 -14.10
C VAL A 89 8.20 -14.73 -13.47
N TYR A 90 7.57 -13.55 -13.52
CA TYR A 90 8.09 -12.32 -12.94
C TYR A 90 8.33 -12.45 -11.43
N CYS A 91 7.37 -12.98 -10.66
CA CYS A 91 7.52 -13.21 -9.23
C CYS A 91 8.64 -14.22 -8.91
N THR A 92 8.73 -15.30 -9.68
CA THR A 92 9.71 -16.38 -9.46
C THR A 92 11.15 -15.86 -9.53
N ILE A 93 11.42 -14.92 -10.42
CA ILE A 93 12.76 -14.32 -10.59
C ILE A 93 12.92 -13.06 -9.75
N GLY A 94 11.89 -12.21 -9.71
CA GLY A 94 11.92 -10.90 -9.06
C GLY A 94 12.03 -10.98 -7.55
N ILE A 95 11.27 -11.85 -6.87
CA ILE A 95 11.29 -11.95 -5.40
C ILE A 95 12.68 -12.35 -4.89
N PRO A 96 13.35 -13.41 -5.40
CA PRO A 96 14.72 -13.73 -4.98
C PRO A 96 15.72 -12.59 -5.20
N LEU A 97 15.63 -11.88 -6.34
CA LEU A 97 16.50 -10.74 -6.63
C LEU A 97 16.25 -9.58 -5.66
N SER A 98 14.98 -9.28 -5.35
CA SER A 98 14.61 -8.27 -4.35
C SER A 98 15.17 -8.62 -2.97
N LEU A 99 15.07 -9.88 -2.54
CA LEU A 99 15.64 -10.34 -1.27
C LEU A 99 17.17 -10.17 -1.22
N LEU A 100 17.87 -10.43 -2.32
CA LEU A 100 19.32 -10.17 -2.42
C LEU A 100 19.63 -8.67 -2.32
N LEU A 101 18.85 -7.82 -2.99
CA LEU A 101 18.99 -6.36 -2.90
C LEU A 101 18.79 -5.87 -1.46
N PHE A 102 17.72 -6.32 -0.79
CA PHE A 102 17.46 -6.01 0.62
C PHE A 102 18.59 -6.50 1.54
N GLY A 103 19.12 -7.71 1.31
CA GLY A 103 20.28 -8.22 2.05
C GLY A 103 21.52 -7.34 1.92
N MET A 104 21.81 -6.83 0.72
CA MET A 104 22.91 -5.89 0.50
C MET A 104 22.68 -4.54 1.18
N LEU A 105 21.46 -4.01 1.13
CA LEU A 105 21.08 -2.78 1.83
C LEU A 105 21.27 -2.92 3.34
N VAL A 106 20.79 -4.02 3.93
CA VAL A 106 20.97 -4.32 5.36
C VAL A 106 22.45 -4.43 5.72
N SER A 107 23.28 -5.05 4.87
CA SER A 107 24.74 -5.11 5.10
C SER A 107 25.39 -3.73 5.13
N ARG A 108 24.98 -2.82 4.24
CA ARG A 108 25.43 -1.42 4.24
C ARG A 108 24.96 -0.68 5.50
N MET A 109 23.71 -0.86 5.90
CA MET A 109 23.17 -0.27 7.13
C MET A 109 23.89 -0.79 8.38
N ASN A 110 24.22 -2.08 8.43
CA ASN A 110 24.99 -2.67 9.52
C ASN A 110 26.39 -2.06 9.62
N THR A 111 27.04 -1.77 8.49
CA THR A 111 28.34 -1.09 8.49
C THR A 111 28.24 0.31 9.10
N VAL A 112 27.18 1.07 8.79
CA VAL A 112 26.93 2.40 9.38
C VAL A 112 26.62 2.28 10.88
N SER A 113 25.80 1.30 11.27
CA SER A 113 25.48 0.97 12.67
C SER A 113 26.75 0.68 13.49
N TYR A 114 27.65 -0.17 12.99
CA TYR A 114 28.92 -0.44 13.70
C TYR A 114 29.80 0.80 13.86
N ARG A 115 29.81 1.72 12.87
CA ARG A 115 30.51 3.01 13.00
C ARG A 115 29.86 3.91 14.05
N GLY A 116 28.53 3.92 14.14
CA GLY A 116 27.78 4.64 15.17
C GLY A 116 28.11 4.11 16.58
N LEU A 117 28.17 2.80 16.74
CA LEU A 117 28.55 2.15 18.00
C LEU A 117 30.00 2.48 18.40
N ASP A 118 30.95 2.44 17.45
CA ASP A 118 32.35 2.81 17.71
C ASP A 118 32.48 4.29 18.12
N MET A 119 31.70 5.18 17.49
CA MET A 119 31.63 6.59 17.89
C MET A 119 31.09 6.75 19.33
N LEU A 120 30.07 5.98 19.71
CA LEU A 120 29.49 5.97 21.05
C LEU A 120 30.52 5.47 22.08
N HIS A 121 31.22 4.38 21.77
CA HIS A 121 32.29 3.84 22.60
C HIS A 121 33.43 4.85 22.78
N LYS A 122 33.85 5.57 21.74
CA LYS A 122 34.88 6.61 21.87
C LYS A 122 34.45 7.78 22.75
N ARG A 123 33.16 8.16 22.74
CA ARG A 123 32.63 9.26 23.57
C ARG A 123 32.36 8.87 25.02
N PHE A 124 31.94 7.63 25.28
CA PHE A 124 31.44 7.18 26.58
C PHE A 124 32.13 5.94 27.15
N GLY A 125 33.18 5.43 26.51
CA GLY A 125 33.82 4.12 26.73
C GLY A 125 34.35 3.82 28.13
N GLY A 126 34.44 4.82 29.01
CA GLY A 126 34.86 4.64 30.40
C GLY A 126 33.74 4.77 31.44
N LYS A 127 32.50 5.06 31.04
CA LYS A 127 31.41 5.43 31.97
C LYS A 127 30.25 4.43 32.04
N ALA A 128 30.13 3.51 31.09
CA ALA A 128 29.01 2.56 31.04
C ALA A 128 29.46 1.16 30.58
N ASP A 129 28.69 0.15 30.98
CA ASP A 129 28.90 -1.25 30.59
C ASP A 129 28.65 -1.45 29.07
N PRO A 130 29.42 -2.34 28.39
CA PRO A 130 29.24 -2.62 26.97
C PRO A 130 27.83 -3.08 26.58
N GLY A 131 27.11 -3.79 27.46
CA GLY A 131 25.73 -4.21 27.23
C GLY A 131 24.77 -3.03 27.16
N THR A 132 24.89 -2.08 28.11
CA THR A 132 24.10 -0.84 28.12
C THR A 132 24.36 0.00 26.88
N MET A 133 25.61 0.09 26.41
CA MET A 133 25.96 0.83 25.20
C MET A 133 25.29 0.26 23.94
N ARG A 134 25.26 -1.08 23.81
CA ARG A 134 24.57 -1.76 22.71
C ARG A 134 23.06 -1.54 22.75
N MET A 135 22.45 -1.58 23.94
CA MET A 135 21.02 -1.32 24.10
C MET A 135 20.68 0.14 23.73
N VAL A 136 21.47 1.11 24.19
CA VAL A 136 21.30 2.52 23.83
C VAL A 136 21.44 2.72 22.33
N HIS A 137 22.47 2.13 21.71
CA HIS A 137 22.64 2.18 20.26
C HIS A 137 21.44 1.57 19.51
N PHE A 138 20.94 0.42 19.95
CA PHE A 138 19.76 -0.22 19.37
C PHE A 138 18.51 0.66 19.49
N VAL A 139 18.24 1.25 20.67
CA VAL A 139 17.07 2.13 20.89
C VAL A 139 17.17 3.40 20.06
N ILE A 140 18.36 4.00 19.93
CA ILE A 140 18.56 5.17 19.05
C ILE A 140 18.33 4.78 17.60
N LEU A 141 18.92 3.68 17.12
CA LEU A 141 18.75 3.25 15.74
C LEU A 141 17.30 2.91 15.43
N ALA A 142 16.62 2.16 16.31
CA ALA A 142 15.22 1.81 16.15
C ALA A 142 14.32 3.05 16.14
N SER A 143 14.54 4.01 17.05
CA SER A 143 13.73 5.24 17.08
C SER A 143 13.94 6.11 15.83
N VAL A 144 15.17 6.23 15.34
CA VAL A 144 15.49 6.93 14.08
C VAL A 144 14.84 6.22 12.89
N CYS A 145 14.96 4.89 12.79
CA CYS A 145 14.34 4.10 11.72
C CYS A 145 12.81 4.21 11.73
N CYS A 146 12.15 4.05 12.89
CA CYS A 146 10.70 4.22 12.99
C CYS A 146 10.26 5.63 12.60
N THR A 147 11.02 6.65 13.00
CA THR A 147 10.71 8.05 12.61
C THR A 147 10.83 8.25 11.10
N MET A 148 11.91 7.76 10.49
CA MET A 148 12.18 7.95 9.06
C MET A 148 11.29 7.11 8.15
N VAL A 149 10.91 5.90 8.56
CA VAL A 149 10.21 4.93 7.69
C VAL A 149 8.71 4.88 7.97
N ILE A 150 8.25 5.28 9.17
CA ILE A 150 6.82 5.20 9.54
C ILE A 150 6.24 6.59 9.78
N PHE A 151 6.76 7.34 10.74
CA PHE A 151 6.10 8.58 11.19
C PHE A 151 6.24 9.75 10.19
N LEU A 152 7.42 9.91 9.58
CA LEU A 152 7.66 10.96 8.59
C LEU A 152 6.88 10.70 7.28
N PRO A 153 6.90 9.48 6.68
CA PRO A 153 6.06 9.18 5.54
C PRO A 153 4.57 9.33 5.86
N ALA A 154 4.08 8.86 7.02
CA ALA A 154 2.69 9.04 7.41
C ALA A 154 2.28 10.53 7.44
N MET A 155 3.17 11.41 7.90
CA MET A 155 2.94 12.85 7.83
C MET A 155 2.82 13.34 6.37
N ILE A 156 3.74 12.92 5.50
CA ILE A 156 3.72 13.27 4.07
C ILE A 156 2.44 12.77 3.41
N PHE A 157 2.08 11.50 3.59
CA PHE A 157 0.85 10.91 3.05
C PHE A 157 -0.40 11.65 3.54
N SER A 158 -0.47 12.01 4.83
CA SER A 158 -1.61 12.77 5.36
C SER A 158 -1.76 14.20 4.79
N LEU A 159 -0.68 14.77 4.25
CA LEU A 159 -0.70 16.09 3.61
C LEU A 159 -0.95 16.01 2.10
N VAL A 160 -0.57 14.89 1.46
CA VAL A 160 -0.65 14.71 0.02
C VAL A 160 -1.93 14.00 -0.41
N GLU A 161 -2.39 13.00 0.34
CA GLU A 161 -3.59 12.23 0.03
C GLU A 161 -4.85 12.99 0.43
N VAL A 162 -5.81 13.02 -0.49
CA VAL A 162 -7.12 13.62 -0.26
C VAL A 162 -7.92 12.64 0.60
N ASP A 163 -8.56 13.17 1.65
CA ASP A 163 -9.41 12.42 2.59
C ASP A 163 -8.67 11.41 3.48
N TRP A 164 -7.34 11.49 3.61
CA TRP A 164 -6.58 10.69 4.59
C TRP A 164 -6.34 11.48 5.87
N HIS A 165 -6.76 10.93 7.00
CA HIS A 165 -6.29 11.44 8.29
C HIS A 165 -4.89 10.89 8.61
N TYR A 166 -4.17 11.54 9.52
CA TYR A 166 -2.85 11.07 9.94
C TYR A 166 -2.83 9.61 10.41
N PHE A 167 -3.89 9.17 11.10
CA PHE A 167 -4.00 7.79 11.55
C PHE A 167 -4.16 6.80 10.39
N ASP A 168 -4.90 7.17 9.34
CA ASP A 168 -5.06 6.36 8.14
C ASP A 168 -3.73 6.23 7.39
N ALA A 169 -2.98 7.33 7.30
CA ALA A 169 -1.65 7.35 6.73
C ALA A 169 -0.65 6.51 7.54
N LEU A 170 -0.71 6.56 8.88
CA LEU A 170 0.11 5.74 9.76
C LEU A 170 -0.22 4.25 9.61
N TYR A 171 -1.50 3.93 9.56
CA TYR A 171 -2.02 2.59 9.30
C TYR A 171 -1.52 2.07 7.95
N TYR A 172 -1.64 2.87 6.89
CA TYR A 172 -1.09 2.58 5.57
C TYR A 172 0.41 2.26 5.64
N CYS A 173 1.24 3.14 6.22
CA CYS A 173 2.68 2.89 6.33
C CYS A 173 2.99 1.57 7.06
N MET A 174 2.24 1.23 8.12
CA MET A 174 2.42 -0.02 8.85
C MET A 174 2.08 -1.25 8.01
N ILE A 175 0.90 -1.30 7.39
CA ILE A 175 0.47 -2.48 6.60
C ILE A 175 1.32 -2.68 5.34
N SER A 176 1.86 -1.59 4.79
CA SER A 176 2.70 -1.60 3.59
C SER A 176 4.11 -2.04 3.92
N LEU A 177 4.72 -1.48 4.97
CA LEU A 177 6.07 -1.83 5.40
C LEU A 177 6.17 -3.28 5.91
N THR A 178 5.11 -3.76 6.57
CA THR A 178 5.01 -5.16 7.02
C THR A 178 4.60 -6.13 5.92
N THR A 179 4.46 -5.63 4.68
CA THR A 179 4.07 -6.39 3.48
C THR A 179 2.73 -7.12 3.60
N VAL A 180 1.84 -6.66 4.48
CA VAL A 180 0.47 -7.18 4.61
C VAL A 180 -0.40 -6.74 3.43
N GLY A 181 -0.31 -5.47 3.04
CA GLY A 181 -0.87 -4.96 1.78
C GLY A 181 -2.38 -5.16 1.58
N LEU A 182 -3.21 -4.73 2.54
CA LEU A 182 -4.67 -4.94 2.48
C LEU A 182 -5.35 -4.27 1.27
N GLY A 183 -4.82 -3.14 0.80
CA GLY A 183 -5.27 -2.45 -0.42
C GLY A 183 -6.54 -1.62 -0.24
N ASP A 184 -6.98 -1.41 0.99
CA ASP A 184 -8.03 -0.47 1.40
C ASP A 184 -7.57 0.99 1.30
N TYR A 185 -6.30 1.24 1.60
CA TYR A 185 -5.61 2.51 1.35
C TYR A 185 -4.48 2.31 0.35
N VAL A 186 -4.54 3.04 -0.78
CA VAL A 186 -3.49 3.02 -1.81
C VAL A 186 -3.27 4.46 -2.29
N PRO A 187 -2.01 4.94 -2.28
CA PRO A 187 -1.71 6.30 -2.69
C PRO A 187 -1.99 6.54 -4.18
N GLY A 188 -2.53 7.71 -4.49
CA GLY A 188 -2.77 8.14 -5.86
C GLY A 188 -3.99 7.52 -6.53
N GLU A 189 -4.92 6.93 -5.76
CA GLU A 189 -6.15 6.35 -6.31
C GLU A 189 -7.35 7.31 -6.28
N HIS A 190 -7.31 8.36 -5.46
CA HIS A 190 -8.44 9.27 -5.36
C HIS A 190 -8.67 10.07 -6.65
N ILE A 191 -9.94 10.20 -7.06
CA ILE A 191 -10.34 10.84 -8.33
C ILE A 191 -9.87 12.30 -8.44
N LYS A 192 -9.78 13.00 -7.30
CA LYS A 192 -9.36 14.41 -7.24
C LYS A 192 -7.83 14.59 -7.12
N GLN A 193 -7.05 13.52 -7.09
CA GLN A 193 -5.61 13.60 -6.87
C GLN A 193 -4.91 14.30 -8.04
N LYS A 194 -4.17 15.37 -7.76
CA LYS A 194 -3.34 16.06 -8.77
C LYS A 194 -2.00 15.33 -8.93
N GLN A 195 -1.46 15.30 -10.15
CA GLN A 195 -0.14 14.72 -10.48
C GLN A 195 0.05 13.24 -10.09
N ARG A 196 -0.99 12.42 -10.32
CA ARG A 196 -1.02 10.98 -10.01
C ARG A 196 0.22 10.20 -10.47
N ASP A 197 0.70 10.42 -11.69
CA ASP A 197 1.76 9.59 -12.27
C ASP A 197 3.12 9.80 -11.58
N LEU A 198 3.53 11.06 -11.36
CA LEU A 198 4.79 11.37 -10.67
C LEU A 198 4.75 10.86 -9.22
N TYR A 199 3.62 11.09 -8.56
CA TYR A 199 3.43 10.68 -7.17
C TYR A 199 3.44 9.15 -7.01
N LYS A 200 2.81 8.41 -7.92
CA LYS A 200 2.87 6.94 -7.93
C LYS A 200 4.29 6.42 -8.09
N ILE A 201 5.08 7.02 -8.99
CA ILE A 201 6.49 6.65 -9.15
C ILE A 201 7.26 6.89 -7.85
N CYS A 202 7.10 8.06 -7.23
CA CYS A 202 7.75 8.38 -5.96
C CYS A 202 7.34 7.44 -4.82
N SER A 203 6.05 7.13 -4.68
CA SER A 203 5.54 6.21 -3.64
C SER A 203 5.94 4.75 -3.85
N THR A 204 6.33 4.35 -5.07
CA THR A 204 6.87 3.00 -5.33
C THR A 204 8.36 2.91 -5.00
N SER A 205 9.07 4.05 -4.97
CA SER A 205 10.51 4.12 -4.76
C SER A 205 10.94 4.21 -3.29
N GLU A 206 9.99 4.09 -2.35
CA GLU A 206 10.24 3.97 -0.91
C GLU A 206 10.79 2.58 -0.51
#